data_AF-A0A519SAT5-F1
#
_entry.id   AF-A0A519SAT5-F1
#
_cell.length_a   1.000
_cell.length_b   1.000
_cell.length_c   1.000
_cell.angle_alpha   90.00
_cell.angle_beta   90.00
_cell.angle_gamma   90.00
#
_symmetry.space_group_name_H-M   'P 1'
#
loop_
_entity.id
_entity.type
_entity.pdbx_description
1 polymer ?
#
loop_
_entity_poly.entity_id
_entity_poly.type
_entity_poly.pdbx_seq_one_letter_code
_entity_poly.pdbx_strand_id
1 'polypeptide(L)'
;MDDNTQSNYGLSAPPEIDSTAEIDNSLPRAVLRPGTHFLLDGTWKFAIDLDDSGLIEEWEQGYDYRHTAQWPGSIEEHMAAAHTGGSTAWQDKIVAWYERDFTLPEVSATQNRTLFQLTFGACGYETRVWLNGQQLTTIEGESVHFGEYTSFTYELPEESLHLVNRLTVRIADTMDAETTRGKQESHVYKRGGIWYQTYTGAVRSVWLETVERNRLRSRVGVVSTIEDCLVRFNLTLRIHDAADYVVRLQIFEPDGQPGEAPLATSDFPMQLAAGQHEQRFSLEVPGAEVWCPENPHRYRLVAQLIDTTGYVAQIEARFGMRKIESRGRKVYLNNEPIYLDGILYQPGTATFAEMQRHMHAMKELGCNLVRVHIAGIDPRIYNLADELGLLLWVEVPSPHSSTPRSRENHRAELLRMLSLMETHPSIVIWSLYNEDWGAQDIATNPATQRYIVQMYNFMQLAHPQFLVIDNDGWHHISYQG
;
A
#
# COMPACT_ATOMS: atom_id res chain seq x y z
N MET A 1 -52.83 36.28 17.60
CA MET A 1 -52.48 37.62 17.11
C MET A 1 -51.06 37.87 17.55
N ASP A 2 -50.17 37.51 16.65
CA ASP A 2 -48.82 38.04 16.39
C ASP A 2 -48.32 39.12 17.37
N ASP A 3 -47.11 38.92 17.90
CA ASP A 3 -46.00 39.69 17.33
C ASP A 3 -44.63 39.04 17.55
N ASN A 4 -43.78 39.28 16.54
CA ASN A 4 -42.47 38.71 16.26
C ASN A 4 -41.39 39.07 17.29
N THR A 5 -40.55 38.10 17.65
CA THR A 5 -39.12 38.34 17.92
C THR A 5 -38.28 37.17 17.38
N GLN A 6 -37.83 37.31 16.12
CA GLN A 6 -36.80 36.46 15.54
C GLN A 6 -35.47 36.72 16.25
N SER A 7 -34.87 35.69 16.81
CA SER A 7 -33.47 35.71 17.24
C SER A 7 -32.59 35.22 16.09
N ASN A 8 -31.71 36.12 15.62
CA ASN A 8 -30.70 35.86 14.61
C ASN A 8 -29.73 34.77 15.07
N TYR A 9 -29.85 33.55 14.51
CA TYR A 9 -28.75 32.61 14.45
C TYR A 9 -27.87 32.99 13.27
N GLY A 10 -26.88 33.86 13.52
CA GLY A 10 -25.78 34.06 12.59
C GLY A 10 -24.98 32.77 12.51
N LEU A 11 -25.13 32.03 11.41
CA LEU A 11 -24.22 30.99 10.98
C LEU A 11 -22.88 31.66 10.68
N SER A 12 -22.01 31.77 11.68
CA SER A 12 -20.60 32.02 11.45
C SER A 12 -20.05 30.83 10.67
N ALA A 13 -19.72 31.06 9.40
CA ALA A 13 -19.00 30.11 8.57
C ALA A 13 -17.76 29.61 9.35
N PRO A 14 -17.45 28.30 9.31
CA PRO A 14 -16.19 27.82 9.85
C PRO A 14 -15.04 28.55 9.13
N PRO A 15 -13.95 28.88 9.85
CA PRO A 15 -12.79 29.49 9.21
C PRO A 15 -12.33 28.59 8.06
N GLU A 16 -12.10 29.21 6.89
CA GLU A 16 -11.41 28.56 5.77
C GLU A 16 -10.12 27.96 6.31
N ILE A 17 -10.06 26.63 6.32
CA ILE A 17 -8.82 25.90 6.54
C ILE A 17 -7.97 26.23 5.32
N ASP A 18 -6.99 27.12 5.52
CA ASP A 18 -5.94 27.39 4.56
C ASP A 18 -5.18 26.07 4.38
N SER A 19 -5.58 25.31 3.36
CA SER A 19 -4.93 24.06 2.99
C SER A 19 -3.53 24.44 2.54
N THR A 20 -2.55 24.31 3.44
CA THR A 20 -1.14 24.26 3.09
C THR A 20 -1.02 23.40 1.83
N ALA A 21 -0.55 23.98 0.74
CA ALA A 21 -0.56 23.38 -0.58
C ALA A 21 0.11 22.00 -0.54
N GLU A 22 -0.71 20.96 -0.34
CA GLU A 22 -0.27 19.60 -0.41
C GLU A 22 0.26 19.38 -1.81
N ILE A 23 1.45 18.79 -1.92
CA ILE A 23 1.86 18.17 -3.16
C ILE A 23 0.78 17.13 -3.45
N ASP A 24 -0.08 17.42 -4.43
CA ASP A 24 -1.19 16.57 -4.85
C ASP A 24 -0.66 15.14 -5.04
N ASN A 25 -0.90 14.28 -4.04
CA ASN A 25 -0.52 12.89 -4.11
C ASN A 25 -1.58 12.16 -4.92
N SER A 26 -1.55 12.42 -6.22
CA SER A 26 -2.47 11.86 -7.20
C SER A 26 -2.34 10.35 -7.31
N LEU A 27 -1.21 9.78 -6.87
CA LEU A 27 -0.90 8.35 -6.96
C LEU A 27 -1.13 7.63 -5.62
N PRO A 28 -1.53 6.34 -5.64
CA PRO A 28 -1.73 5.53 -4.45
C PRO A 28 -0.40 5.09 -3.80
N ARG A 29 0.44 6.04 -3.34
CA ARG A 29 1.75 5.78 -2.72
C ARG A 29 2.00 6.65 -1.49
N ALA A 30 2.76 6.13 -0.54
CA ALA A 30 3.17 6.86 0.68
C ALA A 30 4.37 7.80 0.45
N VAL A 31 5.30 7.38 -0.40
CA VAL A 31 6.57 8.08 -0.66
C VAL A 31 6.45 8.86 -1.97
N LEU A 32 6.74 10.15 -1.91
CA LEU A 32 6.72 11.06 -3.05
C LEU A 32 8.05 10.98 -3.81
N ARG A 33 7.96 11.03 -5.13
CA ARG A 33 9.11 11.18 -6.03
C ARG A 33 8.94 12.47 -6.84
N PRO A 34 9.97 13.32 -6.93
CA PRO A 34 10.00 14.41 -7.89
C PRO A 34 10.07 13.81 -9.31
N GLY A 35 8.99 13.93 -10.09
CA GLY A 35 8.96 13.37 -11.44
C GLY A 35 7.60 13.49 -12.10
N THR A 36 7.58 13.40 -13.42
CA THR A 36 6.34 13.29 -14.19
C THR A 36 5.86 11.85 -14.20
N HIS A 37 4.55 11.69 -14.00
CA HIS A 37 3.86 10.41 -14.15
C HIS A 37 2.73 10.56 -15.16
N PHE A 38 2.36 9.44 -15.77
CA PHE A 38 1.32 9.36 -16.78
C PHE A 38 0.38 8.22 -16.41
N LEU A 39 -0.88 8.55 -16.13
CA LEU A 39 -1.90 7.56 -15.83
C LEU A 39 -2.25 6.77 -17.09
N LEU A 40 -2.34 5.45 -16.94
CA LEU A 40 -2.83 4.52 -17.97
C LEU A 40 -4.27 4.07 -17.68
N ASP A 41 -4.94 4.76 -16.76
CA ASP A 41 -6.35 4.58 -16.41
C ASP A 41 -7.30 4.94 -17.57
N GLY A 42 -8.56 4.55 -17.43
CA GLY A 42 -9.65 4.77 -18.38
C GLY A 42 -10.01 3.52 -19.17
N THR A 43 -10.37 3.68 -20.45
CA THR A 43 -10.86 2.55 -21.26
C THR A 43 -9.75 1.61 -21.70
N TRP A 44 -9.92 0.31 -21.45
CA TRP A 44 -9.09 -0.78 -21.95
C TRP A 44 -9.93 -1.71 -22.83
N LYS A 45 -9.30 -2.36 -23.81
CA LYS A 45 -9.87 -3.53 -24.48
C LYS A 45 -9.98 -4.68 -23.47
N PHE A 46 -11.03 -5.47 -23.55
CA PHE A 46 -11.38 -6.45 -22.51
C PHE A 46 -11.99 -7.72 -23.10
N ALA A 47 -11.59 -8.87 -22.53
CA ALA A 47 -12.17 -10.16 -22.82
C ALA A 47 -12.11 -11.06 -21.57
N ILE A 48 -13.15 -11.87 -21.39
CA ILE A 48 -13.14 -12.98 -20.44
C ILE A 48 -12.66 -14.24 -21.17
N ASP A 49 -11.78 -14.97 -20.52
CA ASP A 49 -11.18 -16.21 -21.01
C ASP A 49 -11.57 -17.36 -20.08
N LEU A 50 -12.78 -17.89 -20.28
CA LEU A 50 -13.36 -18.91 -19.39
C LEU A 50 -12.53 -20.20 -19.34
N ASP A 51 -11.86 -20.54 -20.45
CA ASP A 51 -11.09 -21.77 -20.60
C ASP A 51 -9.59 -21.57 -20.31
N ASP A 52 -9.16 -20.34 -19.99
CA ASP A 52 -7.75 -19.94 -19.82
C ASP A 52 -6.89 -20.32 -21.05
N SER A 53 -7.47 -20.22 -22.26
CA SER A 53 -6.81 -20.60 -23.51
C SER A 53 -5.91 -19.50 -24.05
N GLY A 54 -6.04 -18.25 -23.57
CA GLY A 54 -5.31 -17.10 -24.10
C GLY A 54 -3.79 -17.21 -23.96
N LEU A 55 -3.30 -17.96 -22.97
CA LEU A 55 -1.86 -18.26 -22.84
C LEU A 55 -1.37 -19.26 -23.90
N ILE A 56 -2.22 -20.17 -24.36
CA ILE A 56 -1.91 -21.16 -25.41
C ILE A 56 -2.07 -20.53 -26.79
N GLU A 57 -3.06 -19.66 -26.94
CA GLU A 57 -3.37 -18.93 -28.17
C GLU A 57 -2.57 -17.64 -28.34
N GLU A 58 -1.67 -17.34 -27.40
CA GLU A 58 -0.75 -16.18 -27.44
C GLU A 58 -1.48 -14.84 -27.58
N TRP A 59 -2.54 -14.61 -26.80
CA TRP A 59 -3.34 -13.38 -26.85
C TRP A 59 -2.53 -12.10 -26.59
N GLU A 60 -1.37 -12.20 -25.93
CA GLU A 60 -0.41 -11.11 -25.77
C GLU A 60 0.21 -10.62 -27.09
N GLN A 61 0.19 -11.46 -28.14
CA GLN A 61 0.65 -11.09 -29.48
C GLN A 61 -0.42 -10.29 -30.25
N GLY A 62 -1.67 -10.29 -29.76
CA GLY A 62 -2.79 -9.52 -30.29
C GLY A 62 -4.04 -10.39 -30.39
N TYR A 63 -5.13 -9.91 -29.82
CA TYR A 63 -6.42 -10.60 -29.80
C TYR A 63 -7.55 -9.67 -30.25
N ASP A 64 -8.61 -10.23 -30.82
CA ASP A 64 -9.81 -9.48 -31.22
C ASP A 64 -10.76 -9.29 -30.04
N TYR A 65 -10.46 -8.30 -29.19
CA TYR A 65 -11.27 -7.95 -28.04
C TYR A 65 -12.62 -7.36 -28.44
N ARG A 66 -13.71 -8.01 -28.00
CA ARG A 66 -15.08 -7.59 -28.33
C ARG A 66 -15.70 -6.61 -27.34
N HIS A 67 -15.04 -6.37 -26.21
CA HIS A 67 -15.55 -5.55 -25.12
C HIS A 67 -14.51 -4.55 -24.66
N THR A 68 -14.96 -3.60 -23.84
CA THR A 68 -14.09 -2.65 -23.15
C THR A 68 -14.40 -2.65 -21.66
N ALA A 69 -13.40 -2.27 -20.86
CA ALA A 69 -13.46 -2.15 -19.41
C ALA A 69 -12.91 -0.79 -18.98
N GLN A 70 -13.39 -0.25 -17.85
CA GLN A 70 -12.86 0.97 -17.27
C GLN A 70 -11.86 0.60 -16.16
N TRP A 71 -10.59 0.94 -16.34
CA TRP A 71 -9.58 0.76 -15.32
C TRP A 71 -9.41 2.06 -14.52
N PRO A 72 -9.41 2.04 -13.18
CA PRO A 72 -9.67 0.90 -12.28
C PRO A 72 -11.15 0.46 -12.28
N GLY A 73 -11.38 -0.82 -12.00
CA GLY A 73 -12.72 -1.44 -11.95
C GLY A 73 -12.65 -2.94 -11.66
N SER A 74 -13.67 -3.49 -11.02
CA SER A 74 -13.71 -4.93 -10.72
C SER A 74 -14.04 -5.77 -11.96
N ILE A 75 -13.55 -7.01 -12.00
CA ILE A 75 -13.92 -7.97 -13.04
C ILE A 75 -15.43 -8.20 -13.05
N GLU A 76 -16.08 -8.23 -11.88
CA GLU A 76 -17.53 -8.37 -11.75
C GLU A 76 -18.29 -7.23 -12.45
N GLU A 77 -17.85 -5.98 -12.28
CA GLU A 77 -18.42 -4.81 -12.98
C GLU A 77 -18.18 -4.88 -14.49
N HIS A 78 -16.98 -5.29 -14.92
CA HIS A 78 -16.63 -5.43 -16.33
C HIS A 78 -17.44 -6.53 -17.02
N MET A 79 -17.63 -7.67 -16.36
CA MET A 79 -18.49 -8.76 -16.84
C MET A 79 -19.94 -8.33 -16.99
N ALA A 80 -20.46 -7.59 -15.99
CA ALA A 80 -21.81 -7.05 -16.01
C ALA A 80 -22.00 -6.07 -17.18
N ALA A 81 -21.05 -5.15 -17.39
CA ALA A 81 -21.08 -4.19 -18.49
C ALA A 81 -20.98 -4.88 -19.86
N ALA A 82 -20.15 -5.91 -19.98
CA ALA A 82 -19.96 -6.68 -21.21
C ALA A 82 -21.14 -7.60 -21.57
N HIS A 83 -22.18 -7.71 -20.72
CA HIS A 83 -23.35 -8.59 -20.91
C HIS A 83 -22.97 -10.06 -21.19
N THR A 84 -21.93 -10.55 -20.53
CA THR A 84 -21.35 -11.90 -20.75
C THR A 84 -22.20 -13.09 -20.29
N GLY A 85 -23.52 -12.90 -20.10
CA GLY A 85 -24.50 -13.96 -19.86
C GLY A 85 -24.63 -14.41 -18.40
N GLY A 86 -25.85 -14.27 -17.86
CA GLY A 86 -26.41 -15.10 -16.79
C GLY A 86 -26.09 -14.74 -15.33
N SER A 87 -24.85 -14.37 -15.00
CA SER A 87 -24.45 -14.07 -13.61
C SER A 87 -23.34 -13.02 -13.56
N THR A 88 -23.48 -12.00 -12.70
CA THR A 88 -22.43 -11.02 -12.40
C THR A 88 -21.35 -11.57 -11.45
N ALA A 89 -21.48 -12.82 -11.02
CA ALA A 89 -20.56 -13.52 -10.12
C ALA A 89 -20.01 -14.80 -10.77
N TRP A 90 -18.70 -15.02 -10.59
CA TRP A 90 -17.98 -16.24 -11.00
C TRP A 90 -17.91 -17.25 -9.85
N GLN A 91 -17.71 -18.56 -10.15
CA GLN A 91 -17.94 -19.67 -9.20
C GLN A 91 -16.74 -20.57 -8.90
N ASP A 92 -15.67 -20.53 -9.69
CA ASP A 92 -14.52 -21.42 -9.51
C ASP A 92 -13.23 -20.71 -9.89
N LYS A 93 -13.14 -20.31 -11.15
CA LYS A 93 -12.04 -19.50 -11.68
C LYS A 93 -12.59 -18.45 -12.62
N ILE A 94 -11.93 -17.30 -12.65
CA ILE A 94 -12.15 -16.28 -13.65
C ILE A 94 -10.80 -15.85 -14.20
N VAL A 95 -10.72 -15.70 -15.53
CA VAL A 95 -9.56 -15.12 -16.20
C VAL A 95 -10.06 -13.98 -17.08
N ALA A 96 -9.43 -12.83 -16.92
CA ALA A 96 -9.72 -11.63 -17.66
C ALA A 96 -8.45 -11.11 -18.32
N TRP A 97 -8.58 -10.72 -19.59
CA TRP A 97 -7.52 -10.10 -20.36
C TRP A 97 -7.88 -8.65 -20.65
N TYR A 98 -6.90 -7.78 -20.47
CA TYR A 98 -6.98 -6.36 -20.72
C TYR A 98 -5.86 -5.96 -21.68
N GLU A 99 -6.17 -5.09 -22.64
CA GLU A 99 -5.17 -4.52 -23.54
C GLU A 99 -5.36 -3.02 -23.70
N ARG A 100 -4.25 -2.28 -23.66
CA ARG A 100 -4.24 -0.85 -23.94
C ARG A 100 -2.98 -0.43 -24.67
N ASP A 101 -3.17 0.39 -25.69
CA ASP A 101 -2.08 1.07 -26.36
C ASP A 101 -1.79 2.41 -25.65
N PHE A 102 -0.51 2.76 -25.50
CA PHE A 102 -0.07 4.04 -24.98
C PHE A 102 1.09 4.60 -25.81
N THR A 103 1.07 5.90 -26.04
CA THR A 103 2.19 6.62 -26.66
C THR A 103 3.25 6.87 -25.60
N LEU A 104 4.51 6.60 -25.94
CA LEU A 104 5.62 6.91 -25.06
C LEU A 104 5.69 8.43 -24.83
N PRO A 105 5.62 8.91 -23.59
CA PRO A 105 5.66 10.34 -23.33
C PRO A 105 7.02 10.94 -23.73
N GLU A 106 7.01 12.17 -24.24
CA GLU A 106 8.24 12.93 -24.41
C GLU A 106 8.77 13.30 -23.02
N VAL A 107 9.96 12.80 -22.67
CA VAL A 107 10.59 13.12 -21.39
C VAL A 107 11.77 14.06 -21.63
N SER A 108 11.70 15.22 -21.00
CA SER A 108 12.81 16.17 -20.90
C SER A 108 13.82 15.66 -19.86
N ALA A 109 14.69 14.70 -20.18
CA ALA A 109 15.93 14.48 -19.43
C ALA A 109 16.92 13.51 -20.09
N THR A 110 18.19 13.78 -19.80
CA THR A 110 19.40 12.97 -20.00
C THR A 110 19.18 11.45 -20.06
N GLN A 111 19.08 10.89 -21.28
CA GLN A 111 18.77 9.48 -21.57
C GLN A 111 19.59 8.45 -20.76
N ASN A 112 20.82 8.79 -20.35
CA ASN A 112 21.68 7.84 -19.65
C ASN A 112 21.49 7.73 -18.13
N ARG A 113 20.58 8.51 -17.51
CA ARG A 113 20.43 8.54 -16.04
C ARG A 113 19.04 8.18 -15.52
N THR A 114 18.07 8.01 -16.40
CA THR A 114 16.70 7.66 -16.06
C THR A 114 16.22 6.44 -16.82
N LEU A 115 15.17 5.80 -16.32
CA LEU A 115 14.48 4.69 -16.96
C LEU A 115 12.97 4.86 -16.76
N PHE A 116 12.19 4.23 -17.63
CA PHE A 116 10.75 4.16 -17.46
C PHE A 116 10.39 3.05 -16.48
N GLN A 117 9.44 3.36 -15.61
CA GLN A 117 8.91 2.45 -14.61
C GLN A 117 7.40 2.35 -14.77
N LEU A 118 6.89 1.14 -14.98
CA LEU A 118 5.46 0.84 -14.99
C LEU A 118 5.06 0.31 -13.62
N THR A 119 4.07 0.93 -12.98
CA THR A 119 3.57 0.50 -11.68
C THR A 119 2.07 0.23 -11.75
N PHE A 120 1.69 -0.92 -11.20
CA PHE A 120 0.30 -1.24 -10.88
C PHE A 120 0.08 -0.94 -9.41
N GLY A 121 -0.89 -0.08 -9.08
CA GLY A 121 -1.19 0.29 -7.70
C GLY A 121 -1.69 -0.88 -6.86
N ALA A 122 -2.44 -1.78 -7.49
CA ALA A 122 -2.81 -3.12 -7.06
C ALA A 122 -3.72 -3.75 -8.13
N CYS A 123 -3.49 -5.01 -8.46
CA CYS A 123 -4.44 -5.82 -9.21
C CYS A 123 -4.11 -7.31 -9.02
N GLY A 124 -5.13 -8.16 -9.00
CA GLY A 124 -4.94 -9.58 -8.72
C GLY A 124 -6.24 -10.38 -8.72
N TYR A 125 -6.18 -11.65 -8.32
CA TYR A 125 -5.08 -12.25 -7.53
C TYR A 125 -3.80 -12.62 -8.30
N GLU A 126 -3.85 -13.41 -9.38
CA GLU A 126 -2.70 -13.78 -10.22
C GLU A 126 -2.61 -12.83 -11.42
N THR A 127 -1.55 -12.02 -11.50
CA THR A 127 -1.37 -11.05 -12.58
C THR A 127 -0.13 -11.34 -13.41
N ARG A 128 -0.29 -11.32 -14.74
CA ARG A 128 0.80 -11.36 -15.73
C ARG A 128 0.69 -10.18 -16.67
N VAL A 129 1.83 -9.62 -17.05
CA VAL A 129 1.90 -8.39 -17.85
C VAL A 129 2.88 -8.57 -18.99
N TRP A 130 2.50 -8.09 -20.17
CA TRP A 130 3.31 -8.09 -21.37
C TRP A 130 3.38 -6.69 -21.97
N LEU A 131 4.56 -6.31 -22.45
CA LEU A 131 4.80 -5.11 -23.23
C LEU A 131 5.16 -5.52 -24.65
N ASN A 132 4.39 -5.06 -25.64
CA ASN A 132 4.63 -5.37 -27.06
C ASN A 132 4.75 -6.89 -27.33
N GLY A 133 3.97 -7.70 -26.61
CA GLY A 133 4.00 -9.18 -26.70
C GLY A 133 5.14 -9.86 -25.92
N GLN A 134 6.01 -9.12 -25.24
CA GLN A 134 7.07 -9.68 -24.39
C GLN A 134 6.66 -9.67 -22.91
N GLN A 135 6.77 -10.81 -22.24
CA GLN A 135 6.40 -10.92 -20.83
C GLN A 135 7.36 -10.11 -19.96
N LEU A 136 6.81 -9.26 -19.10
CA LEU A 136 7.58 -8.49 -18.14
C LEU A 136 7.86 -9.29 -16.87
N THR A 137 8.97 -8.97 -16.21
CA THR A 137 9.34 -9.49 -14.89
C THR A 137 9.42 -8.34 -13.91
N THR A 138 8.77 -8.46 -12.75
CA THR A 138 8.77 -7.38 -11.74
C THR A 138 10.19 -7.08 -11.26
N ILE A 139 10.37 -5.93 -10.62
CA ILE A 139 11.65 -5.57 -9.98
C ILE A 139 12.11 -6.62 -8.96
N GLU A 140 11.17 -7.38 -8.36
CA GLU A 140 11.48 -8.46 -7.43
C GLU A 140 11.80 -9.80 -8.13
N GLY A 141 11.81 -9.84 -9.47
CA GLY A 141 12.12 -11.04 -10.24
C GLY A 141 10.92 -11.95 -10.53
N GLU A 142 9.69 -11.46 -10.34
CA GLU A 142 8.47 -12.26 -10.52
C GLU A 142 7.93 -12.13 -11.95
N SER A 143 7.76 -13.25 -12.65
CA SER A 143 7.05 -13.28 -13.94
C SER A 143 5.52 -13.32 -13.77
N VAL A 144 5.07 -13.62 -12.56
CA VAL A 144 3.67 -13.67 -12.13
C VAL A 144 3.58 -12.99 -10.77
N HIS A 145 2.80 -11.92 -10.68
CA HIS A 145 2.51 -11.28 -9.39
C HIS A 145 1.33 -11.97 -8.71
N PHE A 146 1.45 -12.24 -7.41
CA PHE A 146 0.35 -12.72 -6.58
C PHE A 146 0.01 -11.67 -5.53
N GLY A 147 -1.28 -11.32 -5.43
CA GLY A 147 -1.79 -10.38 -4.44
C GLY A 147 -2.76 -9.34 -5.03
N GLU A 148 -3.73 -8.90 -4.26
CA GLU A 148 -4.80 -7.99 -4.74
C GLU A 148 -4.69 -6.57 -4.19
N TYR A 149 -3.81 -6.35 -3.21
CA TYR A 149 -3.87 -5.17 -2.35
C TYR A 149 -2.58 -4.34 -2.34
N THR A 150 -1.53 -4.84 -2.98
CA THR A 150 -0.19 -4.27 -2.92
C THR A 150 0.30 -3.88 -4.30
N SER A 151 1.05 -2.79 -4.39
CA SER A 151 1.62 -2.35 -5.66
C SER A 151 2.80 -3.23 -6.07
N PHE A 152 2.99 -3.33 -7.39
CA PHE A 152 4.14 -3.99 -8.00
C PHE A 152 4.56 -3.26 -9.27
N THR A 153 5.80 -3.47 -9.67
CA THR A 153 6.48 -2.54 -10.57
C THR A 153 7.43 -3.26 -11.51
N TYR A 154 7.56 -2.72 -12.72
CA TYR A 154 8.48 -3.15 -13.77
C TYR A 154 9.43 -2.01 -14.15
N GLU A 155 10.71 -2.32 -14.31
CA GLU A 155 11.64 -1.44 -15.05
C GLU A 155 11.49 -1.76 -16.53
N LEU A 156 11.24 -0.76 -17.37
CA LEU A 156 11.10 -0.93 -18.82
C LEU A 156 12.42 -0.55 -19.50
N PRO A 157 13.16 -1.52 -20.10
CA PRO A 157 14.37 -1.22 -20.85
C PRO A 157 14.06 -0.35 -22.07
N GLU A 158 14.93 0.62 -22.37
CA GLU A 158 14.71 1.55 -23.50
C GLU A 158 14.60 0.80 -24.83
N GLU A 159 15.34 -0.28 -25.00
CA GLU A 159 15.31 -1.16 -26.17
C GLU A 159 13.98 -1.89 -26.39
N SER A 160 13.14 -1.99 -25.35
CA SER A 160 11.81 -2.63 -25.43
C SER A 160 10.68 -1.66 -25.76
N LEU A 161 10.98 -0.35 -25.78
CA LEU A 161 10.00 0.72 -25.93
C LEU A 161 9.93 1.21 -27.38
N HIS A 162 8.71 1.37 -27.86
CA HIS A 162 8.39 1.96 -29.16
C HIS A 162 7.70 3.33 -28.97
N LEU A 163 7.45 4.07 -30.05
CA LEU A 163 6.65 5.29 -29.99
C LEU A 163 5.23 5.02 -29.47
N VAL A 164 4.63 3.92 -29.92
CA VAL A 164 3.35 3.41 -29.43
C VAL A 164 3.58 2.00 -28.91
N ASN A 165 3.23 1.77 -27.66
CA ASN A 165 3.42 0.51 -26.97
C ASN A 165 2.07 -0.13 -26.64
N ARG A 166 2.01 -1.45 -26.76
CA ARG A 166 0.85 -2.24 -26.37
C ARG A 166 1.12 -2.91 -25.02
N LEU A 167 0.28 -2.62 -24.05
CA LEU A 167 0.30 -3.24 -22.73
C LEU A 167 -0.83 -4.26 -22.64
N THR A 168 -0.49 -5.53 -22.44
CA THR A 168 -1.45 -6.62 -22.23
C THR A 168 -1.34 -7.13 -20.81
N VAL A 169 -2.48 -7.33 -20.14
CA VAL A 169 -2.56 -7.77 -18.75
C VAL A 169 -3.55 -8.90 -18.64
N ARG A 170 -3.11 -10.04 -18.10
CA ARG A 170 -3.96 -11.16 -17.72
C ARG A 170 -4.10 -11.16 -16.21
N ILE A 171 -5.34 -11.16 -15.72
CA ILE A 171 -5.66 -11.32 -14.32
C ILE A 171 -6.48 -12.59 -14.16
N ALA A 172 -6.06 -13.48 -13.26
CA ALA A 172 -6.81 -14.64 -12.88
C ALA A 172 -7.09 -14.66 -11.37
N ASP A 173 -8.30 -15.02 -11.00
CA ASP A 173 -8.67 -15.34 -9.61
C ASP A 173 -9.39 -16.69 -9.59
N THR A 174 -9.29 -17.38 -8.47
CA THR A 174 -9.88 -18.70 -8.23
C THR A 174 -10.69 -18.67 -6.95
N MET A 175 -11.48 -19.68 -6.62
CA MET A 175 -12.10 -19.80 -5.29
C MET A 175 -11.25 -20.66 -4.34
N ASP A 176 -9.95 -20.82 -4.64
CA ASP A 176 -8.98 -21.52 -3.79
C ASP A 176 -8.99 -20.91 -2.38
N ALA A 177 -9.19 -21.77 -1.38
CA ALA A 177 -9.24 -21.42 0.02
C ALA A 177 -7.84 -21.22 0.63
N GLU A 178 -6.77 -21.57 -0.08
CA GLU A 178 -5.39 -21.31 0.34
C GLU A 178 -4.90 -19.91 -0.04
N THR A 179 -5.60 -19.22 -0.94
CA THR A 179 -5.34 -17.83 -1.32
C THR A 179 -5.72 -16.87 -0.20
N THR A 180 -4.86 -15.89 0.10
CA THR A 180 -5.17 -14.78 1.00
C THR A 180 -6.24 -13.91 0.39
N ARG A 181 -7.35 -13.74 1.10
CA ARG A 181 -8.50 -12.96 0.63
C ARG A 181 -8.94 -12.00 1.70
N GLY A 182 -9.59 -10.93 1.28
CA GLY A 182 -10.26 -10.06 2.21
C GLY A 182 -11.73 -10.37 2.31
N LYS A 183 -12.48 -9.90 1.32
CA LYS A 183 -13.95 -9.89 1.32
C LYS A 183 -14.57 -10.89 0.34
N GLN A 184 -13.71 -11.59 -0.41
CA GLN A 184 -14.08 -12.55 -1.44
C GLN A 184 -14.50 -13.90 -0.84
N GLU A 185 -15.28 -14.67 -1.60
CA GLU A 185 -15.62 -16.04 -1.23
C GLU A 185 -14.52 -17.03 -1.59
N SER A 186 -14.62 -18.25 -1.06
CA SER A 186 -13.86 -19.42 -1.52
C SER A 186 -14.78 -20.64 -1.66
N HIS A 187 -14.21 -21.81 -1.96
CA HIS A 187 -14.94 -23.08 -1.89
C HIS A 187 -15.35 -23.45 -0.47
N VAL A 188 -14.65 -22.95 0.55
CA VAL A 188 -14.87 -23.30 1.95
C VAL A 188 -15.66 -22.22 2.69
N TYR A 189 -15.46 -20.95 2.33
CA TYR A 189 -16.13 -19.81 2.94
C TYR A 189 -17.13 -19.17 1.97
N LYS A 190 -18.37 -19.04 2.44
CA LYS A 190 -19.46 -18.32 1.77
C LYS A 190 -19.93 -17.21 2.69
N ARG A 191 -20.23 -16.02 2.14
CA ARG A 191 -20.53 -14.80 2.94
C ARG A 191 -21.74 -14.94 3.86
N GLY A 192 -22.59 -15.95 3.66
CA GLY A 192 -23.64 -16.33 4.61
C GLY A 192 -24.67 -15.22 4.91
N GLY A 193 -24.81 -14.22 4.03
CA GLY A 193 -25.69 -13.06 4.23
C GLY A 193 -25.00 -11.78 4.71
N ILE A 194 -23.68 -11.80 4.95
CA ILE A 194 -22.89 -10.59 5.20
C ILE A 194 -22.70 -9.84 3.88
N TRP A 195 -23.06 -8.55 3.84
CA TRP A 195 -23.00 -7.69 2.64
C TRP A 195 -21.58 -7.22 2.27
N TYR A 196 -20.63 -8.15 2.21
CA TYR A 196 -19.33 -7.85 1.62
C TYR A 196 -19.45 -7.79 0.10
N GLN A 197 -18.85 -6.79 -0.53
CA GLN A 197 -18.69 -6.74 -1.98
C GLN A 197 -17.40 -7.44 -2.39
N THR A 198 -17.48 -8.25 -3.44
CA THR A 198 -16.29 -8.80 -4.10
C THR A 198 -15.69 -7.68 -4.92
N TYR A 199 -14.37 -7.54 -4.84
CA TYR A 199 -13.66 -6.58 -5.66
C TYR A 199 -12.34 -7.22 -6.09
N THR A 200 -12.42 -7.94 -7.21
CA THR A 200 -11.29 -8.65 -7.81
C THR A 200 -10.90 -7.96 -9.12
N GLY A 201 -9.63 -8.04 -9.52
CA GLY A 201 -9.19 -7.55 -10.82
C GLY A 201 -8.39 -6.27 -10.79
N ALA A 202 -8.81 -5.29 -11.59
CA ALA A 202 -8.12 -4.04 -11.84
C ALA A 202 -8.35 -3.01 -10.71
N VAL A 203 -7.92 -3.35 -9.49
CA VAL A 203 -8.36 -2.69 -8.24
C VAL A 203 -7.87 -1.24 -8.11
N ARG A 204 -6.69 -0.89 -8.64
CA ARG A 204 -6.13 0.47 -8.55
C ARG A 204 -5.43 0.91 -9.83
N SER A 205 -5.12 2.20 -9.89
CA SER A 205 -4.50 2.86 -11.04
C SER A 205 -3.23 2.17 -11.54
N VAL A 206 -2.99 2.31 -12.84
CA VAL A 206 -1.74 1.96 -13.49
C VAL A 206 -1.08 3.24 -13.97
N TRP A 207 0.22 3.39 -13.75
CA TRP A 207 0.93 4.57 -14.22
C TRP A 207 2.32 4.23 -14.72
N LEU A 208 2.77 5.06 -15.66
CA LEU A 208 4.13 5.12 -16.15
C LEU A 208 4.82 6.34 -15.52
N GLU A 209 6.00 6.17 -14.98
CA GLU A 209 6.81 7.27 -14.45
C GLU A 209 8.27 7.12 -14.87
N THR A 210 8.96 8.25 -15.01
CA THR A 210 10.41 8.26 -15.18
C THR A 210 11.06 8.21 -13.81
N VAL A 211 11.96 7.25 -13.60
CA VAL A 211 12.74 7.12 -12.37
C VAL A 211 14.22 7.13 -12.67
N GLU A 212 15.02 7.49 -11.68
CA GLU A 212 16.47 7.46 -11.77
C GLU A 212 16.96 6.01 -11.90
N ARG A 213 18.00 5.81 -12.71
CA ARG A 213 18.57 4.49 -12.97
C ARG A 213 19.09 3.87 -11.66
N ASN A 214 19.95 4.60 -10.95
CA ASN A 214 20.33 4.30 -9.57
C ASN A 214 19.45 5.14 -8.64
N ARG A 215 18.69 4.51 -7.74
CA ARG A 215 17.67 5.22 -6.96
C ARG A 215 17.40 4.63 -5.58
N LEU A 216 16.85 5.47 -4.71
CA LEU A 216 16.06 5.01 -3.57
C LEU A 216 14.67 4.60 -4.07
N ARG A 217 14.16 3.46 -3.61
CA ARG A 217 12.80 3.00 -3.89
C ARG A 217 11.79 3.67 -2.96
N SER A 218 10.53 3.65 -3.35
CA SER A 218 9.39 4.14 -2.55
C SER A 218 9.00 3.17 -1.42
N ARG A 219 10.00 2.61 -0.72
CA ARG A 219 9.87 1.73 0.44
C ARG A 219 10.75 2.30 1.56
N VAL A 220 10.10 2.98 2.48
CA VAL A 220 10.72 3.62 3.64
C VAL A 220 10.09 2.99 4.88
N GLY A 221 10.91 2.55 5.81
CA GLY A 221 10.45 2.13 7.12
C GLY A 221 10.95 3.07 8.19
N VAL A 222 10.12 3.39 9.18
CA VAL A 222 10.44 4.34 10.24
C VAL A 222 10.27 3.67 11.60
N VAL A 223 11.33 3.69 12.40
CA VAL A 223 11.31 3.23 13.79
C VAL A 223 11.89 4.33 14.67
N SER A 224 11.09 4.84 15.60
CA SER A 224 11.48 5.93 16.51
C SER A 224 11.78 5.40 17.91
N THR A 225 12.81 5.97 18.54
CA THR A 225 13.08 5.87 19.98
C THR A 225 12.94 7.27 20.56
N ILE A 226 11.76 7.57 21.10
CA ILE A 226 11.39 8.95 21.49
C ILE A 226 12.20 9.45 22.69
N GLU A 227 12.66 8.55 23.56
CA GLU A 227 13.46 8.89 24.74
C GLU A 227 14.85 9.42 24.37
N ASP A 228 15.41 8.93 23.28
CA ASP A 228 16.73 9.30 22.77
C ASP A 228 16.65 10.30 21.60
N CYS A 229 15.44 10.78 21.26
CA CYS A 229 15.19 11.60 20.08
C CYS A 229 15.78 10.99 18.79
N LEU A 230 15.79 9.66 18.69
CA LEU A 230 16.43 8.93 17.60
C LEU A 230 15.37 8.38 16.65
N VAL A 231 15.60 8.56 15.34
CA VAL A 231 14.82 7.91 14.29
C VAL A 231 15.73 7.00 13.46
N ARG A 232 15.25 5.79 13.20
CA ARG A 232 15.88 4.85 12.28
C ARG A 232 15.05 4.75 11.01
N PHE A 233 15.70 4.95 9.87
CA PHE A 233 15.13 4.74 8.55
C PHE A 233 15.63 3.43 7.95
N ASN A 234 14.70 2.58 7.51
CA ASN A 234 14.97 1.43 6.66
C ASN A 234 14.70 1.85 5.21
N LEU A 235 15.73 1.91 4.36
CA LEU A 235 15.60 2.34 2.97
C LEU A 235 15.97 1.19 2.03
N THR A 236 15.19 1.02 0.97
CA THR A 236 15.54 0.09 -0.13
C THR A 236 16.14 0.87 -1.30
N LEU A 237 17.32 0.45 -1.77
CA LEU A 237 18.03 1.04 -2.90
C LEU A 237 18.03 0.07 -4.09
N ARG A 238 17.93 0.62 -5.30
CA ARG A 238 18.03 -0.11 -6.57
C ARG A 238 19.20 0.47 -7.35
N ILE A 239 20.23 -0.33 -7.55
CA ILE A 239 21.51 0.07 -8.16
C ILE A 239 21.73 -0.75 -9.42
N HIS A 240 21.98 -0.08 -10.53
CA HIS A 240 22.35 -0.68 -11.81
C HIS A 240 23.85 -0.53 -12.09
N ASP A 241 24.43 0.59 -11.66
CA ASP A 241 25.83 0.92 -11.94
C ASP A 241 26.61 0.84 -10.63
N ALA A 242 27.52 -0.14 -10.49
CA ALA A 242 28.30 -0.29 -9.26
C ALA A 242 29.30 0.87 -9.11
N ALA A 243 29.23 1.57 -7.98
CA ALA A 243 30.07 2.74 -7.70
C ALA A 243 30.07 3.08 -6.21
N ASP A 244 30.85 4.11 -5.86
CA ASP A 244 30.73 4.79 -4.58
C ASP A 244 29.56 5.78 -4.61
N TYR A 245 28.76 5.77 -3.56
CA TYR A 245 27.60 6.63 -3.38
C TYR A 245 27.62 7.27 -1.99
N VAL A 246 26.91 8.38 -1.87
CA VAL A 246 26.53 8.95 -0.57
C VAL A 246 25.02 8.91 -0.45
N VAL A 247 24.52 8.23 0.58
CA VAL A 247 23.13 8.38 1.00
C VAL A 247 23.08 9.56 1.96
N ARG A 248 22.39 10.63 1.58
CA ARG A 248 22.18 11.81 2.41
C ARG A 248 20.75 11.84 2.91
N LEU A 249 20.57 11.97 4.23
CA LEU A 249 19.26 12.08 4.86
C LEU A 249 19.14 13.45 5.50
N GLN A 250 18.07 14.16 5.18
CA GLN A 250 17.77 15.49 5.70
C GLN A 250 16.35 15.49 6.26
N ILE A 251 16.20 16.00 7.48
CA ILE A 251 14.92 16.08 8.18
C ILE A 251 14.55 17.56 8.30
N PHE A 252 13.33 17.90 7.91
CA PHE A 252 12.78 19.25 7.98
C PHE A 252 11.49 19.26 8.79
N GLU A 253 11.13 20.44 9.29
CA GLU A 253 9.78 20.72 9.79
C GLU A 253 8.71 20.43 8.72
N PRO A 254 7.45 20.14 9.12
CA PRO A 254 6.36 19.82 8.20
C PRO A 254 6.20 20.83 7.05
N ASP A 255 6.26 22.13 7.38
CA ASP A 255 6.08 23.26 6.45
C ASP A 255 7.41 23.81 5.91
N GLY A 256 8.52 23.11 6.18
CA GLY A 256 9.86 23.61 5.87
C GLY A 256 10.04 23.82 4.36
N GLN A 257 10.17 25.09 3.95
CA GLN A 257 10.25 25.49 2.55
C GLN A 257 11.57 25.05 1.90
N PRO A 258 11.63 24.87 0.57
CA PRO A 258 12.88 24.65 -0.13
C PRO A 258 13.90 25.76 0.18
N GLY A 259 15.05 25.38 0.74
CA GLY A 259 16.12 26.31 1.11
C GLY A 259 16.22 26.63 2.61
N GLU A 260 15.26 26.19 3.43
CA GLU A 260 15.43 26.18 4.88
C GLU A 260 16.52 25.19 5.31
N ALA A 261 17.16 25.46 6.44
CA ALA A 261 18.16 24.54 7.00
C ALA A 261 17.43 23.32 7.59
N PRO A 262 17.91 22.09 7.32
CA PRO A 262 17.33 20.90 7.93
C PRO A 262 17.55 20.91 9.45
N LEU A 263 16.59 20.36 10.19
CA LEU A 263 16.69 20.09 11.63
C LEU A 263 17.83 19.11 11.94
N ALA A 264 17.99 18.11 11.07
CA ALA A 264 19.06 17.13 11.15
C ALA A 264 19.50 16.73 9.74
N THR A 265 20.81 16.52 9.58
CA THR A 265 21.40 16.06 8.31
C THR A 265 22.52 15.08 8.60
N SER A 266 22.61 14.02 7.80
CA SER A 266 23.71 13.06 7.88
C SER A 266 24.02 12.44 6.52
N ASP A 267 25.31 12.24 6.27
CA ASP A 267 25.86 11.66 5.05
C ASP A 267 26.47 10.29 5.35
N PHE A 268 26.04 9.29 4.58
CA PHE A 268 26.49 7.92 4.70
C PHE A 268 27.20 7.50 3.41
N PRO A 269 28.53 7.62 3.32
CA PRO A 269 29.29 7.12 2.19
C PRO A 269 29.30 5.58 2.19
N MET A 270 29.07 4.98 1.03
CA MET A 270 29.04 3.53 0.87
C MET A 270 29.40 3.11 -0.56
N GLN A 271 30.00 1.93 -0.67
CA GLN A 271 30.21 1.28 -1.96
C GLN A 271 29.03 0.35 -2.24
N LEU A 272 28.33 0.56 -3.36
CA LEU A 272 27.17 -0.25 -3.73
C LEU A 272 27.46 -1.03 -5.02
N ALA A 273 27.23 -2.33 -4.98
CA ALA A 273 27.20 -3.18 -6.17
C ALA A 273 25.85 -3.05 -6.89
N ALA A 274 25.78 -3.50 -8.14
CA ALA A 274 24.50 -3.63 -8.84
C ALA A 274 23.59 -4.62 -8.09
N GLY A 275 22.32 -4.29 -7.94
CA GLY A 275 21.33 -5.08 -7.21
C GLY A 275 20.39 -4.25 -6.35
N GLN A 276 19.64 -4.94 -5.50
CA GLN A 276 18.80 -4.35 -4.48
C GLN A 276 19.50 -4.40 -3.12
N HIS A 277 19.47 -3.29 -2.38
CA HIS A 277 20.09 -3.18 -1.07
C HIS A 277 19.11 -2.63 -0.04
N GLU A 278 18.98 -3.29 1.10
CA GLU A 278 18.25 -2.77 2.25
C GLU A 278 19.25 -2.19 3.25
N GLN A 279 19.12 -0.89 3.55
CA GLN A 279 20.05 -0.18 4.41
C GLN A 279 19.32 0.49 5.56
N ARG A 280 19.97 0.52 6.73
CA ARG A 280 19.43 1.13 7.94
C ARG A 280 20.28 2.31 8.36
N PHE A 281 19.65 3.46 8.51
CA PHE A 281 20.29 4.70 8.91
C PHE A 281 19.66 5.23 10.18
N SER A 282 20.44 5.80 11.08
CA SER A 282 19.93 6.39 12.32
C SER A 282 20.33 7.86 12.39
N LEU A 283 19.39 8.72 12.76
CA LEU A 283 19.58 10.15 12.91
C LEU A 283 18.96 10.58 14.24
N GLU A 284 19.67 11.45 14.95
CA GLU A 284 19.11 12.18 16.08
C GLU A 284 18.35 13.39 15.55
N VAL A 285 17.19 13.68 16.15
CA VAL A 285 16.37 14.86 15.88
C VAL A 285 16.21 15.62 17.20
N PRO A 286 17.19 16.46 17.58
CA PRO A 286 17.18 17.12 18.89
C PRO A 286 15.92 17.96 19.08
N GLY A 287 15.24 17.78 20.21
CA GLY A 287 14.00 18.50 20.52
C GLY A 287 12.79 18.07 19.70
N ALA A 288 12.82 16.87 19.12
CA ALA A 288 11.70 16.36 18.33
C ALA A 288 10.38 16.34 19.11
N GLU A 289 9.34 16.86 18.47
CA GLU A 289 7.95 16.67 18.85
C GLU A 289 7.49 15.26 18.48
N VAL A 290 6.69 14.68 19.37
CA VAL A 290 6.10 13.36 19.14
C VAL A 290 4.75 13.48 18.46
N TRP A 291 4.48 12.57 17.52
CA TRP A 291 3.18 12.42 16.87
C TRP A 291 2.19 11.78 17.84
N CYS A 292 1.00 12.35 17.96
CA CYS A 292 -0.17 11.76 18.62
C CYS A 292 -1.49 12.26 18.00
N PRO A 293 -2.64 11.66 18.33
CA PRO A 293 -3.94 12.07 17.79
C PRO A 293 -4.31 13.56 17.97
N GLU A 294 -3.81 14.19 19.04
CA GLU A 294 -4.03 15.59 19.38
C GLU A 294 -2.97 16.53 18.79
N ASN A 295 -1.77 16.00 18.50
CA ASN A 295 -0.68 16.72 17.85
C ASN A 295 -0.08 15.82 16.74
N PRO A 296 -0.68 15.77 15.54
CA PRO A 296 -0.22 14.92 14.44
C PRO A 296 1.04 15.51 13.76
N HIS A 297 2.10 15.74 14.54
CA HIS A 297 3.35 16.33 14.07
C HIS A 297 4.07 15.38 13.10
N ARG A 298 4.29 15.82 11.85
CA ARG A 298 4.87 15.02 10.76
C ARG A 298 6.07 15.70 10.12
N TYR A 299 7.26 15.21 10.42
CA TYR A 299 8.49 15.65 9.79
C TYR A 299 8.54 15.30 8.31
N ARG A 300 9.27 16.11 7.53
CA ARG A 300 9.59 15.82 6.14
C ARG A 300 10.99 15.25 6.03
N LEU A 301 11.09 14.00 5.57
CA LEU A 301 12.34 13.34 5.20
C LEU A 301 12.62 13.59 3.72
N VAL A 302 13.79 14.16 3.43
CA VAL A 302 14.39 14.15 2.10
C VAL A 302 15.55 13.15 2.12
N ALA A 303 15.41 12.07 1.34
CA ALA A 303 16.45 11.06 1.20
C ALA A 303 17.04 11.13 -0.21
N GLN A 304 18.36 11.29 -0.27
CA GLN A 304 19.12 11.50 -1.51
C GLN A 304 20.15 10.40 -1.69
N LEU A 305 20.31 9.94 -2.93
CA LEU A 305 21.38 9.05 -3.37
C LEU A 305 22.25 9.85 -4.34
N ILE A 306 23.48 10.11 -3.92
CA ILE A 306 24.41 11.01 -4.61
C ILE A 306 25.54 10.18 -5.21
N ASP A 307 25.76 10.27 -6.51
CA ASP A 307 26.86 9.59 -7.19
C ASP A 307 28.17 10.42 -7.19
N THR A 308 29.26 9.81 -7.64
CA THR A 308 30.58 10.46 -7.73
C THR A 308 30.63 11.67 -8.69
N THR A 309 29.64 11.83 -9.57
CA THR A 309 29.51 12.96 -10.47
C THR A 309 28.69 14.11 -9.87
N GLY A 310 28.09 13.90 -8.70
CA GLY A 310 27.18 14.83 -8.05
C GLY A 310 25.73 14.75 -8.55
N TYR A 311 25.36 13.71 -9.29
CA TYR A 311 23.95 13.44 -9.61
C TYR A 311 23.20 13.08 -8.33
N VAL A 312 21.97 13.58 -8.19
CA VAL A 312 21.13 13.33 -7.02
C VAL A 312 19.83 12.67 -7.47
N ALA A 313 19.61 11.43 -7.04
CA ALA A 313 18.29 10.80 -7.06
C ALA A 313 17.62 11.04 -5.70
N GLN A 314 16.34 11.45 -5.69
CA GLN A 314 15.67 11.89 -4.46
C GLN A 314 14.28 11.27 -4.29
N ILE A 315 13.96 10.94 -3.04
CA ILE A 315 12.59 10.67 -2.60
C ILE A 315 12.26 11.52 -1.38
N GLU A 316 10.97 11.81 -1.21
CA GLU A 316 10.44 12.51 -0.03
C GLU A 316 9.39 11.66 0.67
N ALA A 317 9.44 11.62 1.99
CA ALA A 317 8.45 10.94 2.81
C ALA A 317 8.10 11.81 4.03
N ARG A 318 6.86 11.71 4.49
CA ARG A 318 6.45 12.26 5.78
C ARG A 318 6.53 11.17 6.84
N PHE A 319 6.99 11.50 8.04
CA PHE A 319 7.03 10.56 9.16
C PHE A 319 6.73 11.25 10.49
N GLY A 320 6.17 10.52 11.45
CA GLY A 320 5.94 11.00 12.81
C GLY A 320 6.77 10.22 13.81
N MET A 321 7.31 10.89 14.82
CA MET A 321 8.02 10.22 15.91
C MET A 321 7.02 9.79 16.98
N ARG A 322 6.84 8.48 17.15
CA ARG A 322 5.94 7.96 18.19
C ARG A 322 6.39 6.61 18.71
N LYS A 323 6.01 6.31 19.95
CA LYS A 323 6.21 5.02 20.59
C LYS A 323 4.87 4.46 21.03
N ILE A 324 4.56 3.23 20.66
CA ILE A 324 3.40 2.52 21.19
C ILE A 324 3.83 1.24 21.89
N GLU A 325 3.19 0.92 23.02
CA GLU A 325 3.45 -0.31 23.75
C GLU A 325 2.24 -0.73 24.59
N SER A 326 2.16 -2.03 24.88
CA SER A 326 1.22 -2.57 25.86
C SER A 326 1.98 -2.89 27.15
N ARG A 327 1.48 -2.40 28.29
CA ARG A 327 2.00 -2.73 29.62
C ARG A 327 0.85 -3.22 30.50
N GLY A 328 0.80 -4.51 30.76
CA GLY A 328 -0.29 -5.14 31.50
C GLY A 328 -1.63 -4.96 30.77
N ARG A 329 -2.57 -4.23 31.38
CA ARG A 329 -3.94 -4.04 30.85
C ARG A 329 -4.16 -2.71 30.14
N LYS A 330 -3.09 -1.99 29.81
CA LYS A 330 -3.16 -0.65 29.23
C LYS A 330 -2.25 -0.54 28.02
N VAL A 331 -2.72 0.22 27.04
CA VAL A 331 -1.92 0.69 25.91
C VAL A 331 -1.35 2.05 26.27
N TYR A 332 -0.09 2.27 25.90
CA TYR A 332 0.62 3.51 26.09
C TYR A 332 1.06 4.06 24.73
N LEU A 333 0.77 5.34 24.49
CA LEU A 333 1.28 6.11 23.36
C LEU A 333 2.19 7.20 23.93
N ASN A 334 3.44 7.23 23.48
CA ASN A 334 4.46 8.17 23.93
C ASN A 334 4.65 8.17 25.46
N ASN A 335 4.67 6.98 26.06
CA ASN A 335 4.75 6.71 27.50
C ASN A 335 3.54 7.15 28.34
N GLU A 336 2.48 7.69 27.74
CA GLU A 336 1.23 8.05 28.41
C GLU A 336 0.12 7.03 28.10
N PRO A 337 -0.71 6.64 29.08
CA PRO A 337 -1.79 5.69 28.84
C PRO A 337 -2.86 6.29 27.92
N ILE A 338 -3.24 5.54 26.89
CA ILE A 338 -4.29 5.94 25.94
C ILE A 338 -5.47 4.96 26.00
N TYR A 339 -6.69 5.50 25.98
CA TYR A 339 -7.90 4.72 25.78
C TYR A 339 -8.23 4.69 24.29
N LEU A 340 -8.32 3.50 23.71
CA LEU A 340 -8.65 3.33 22.29
C LEU A 340 -10.17 3.32 22.13
N ASP A 341 -10.72 4.37 21.52
CA ASP A 341 -12.11 4.46 21.13
C ASP A 341 -12.20 4.32 19.61
N GLY A 342 -12.47 3.09 19.19
CA GLY A 342 -12.26 2.63 17.83
C GLY A 342 -13.55 2.38 17.06
N ILE A 343 -13.46 2.55 15.74
CA ILE A 343 -14.51 2.18 14.79
C ILE A 343 -13.98 1.19 13.76
N LEU A 344 -14.77 0.17 13.45
CA LEU A 344 -14.48 -0.75 12.36
C LEU A 344 -14.89 -0.11 11.03
N TYR A 345 -13.98 -0.12 10.06
CA TYR A 345 -14.17 0.50 8.76
C TYR A 345 -14.01 -0.49 7.60
N GLN A 346 -14.97 -0.43 6.68
CA GLN A 346 -15.00 -1.21 5.45
C GLN A 346 -15.45 -0.29 4.31
N PRO A 347 -14.54 0.14 3.42
CA PRO A 347 -14.86 1.11 2.37
C PRO A 347 -15.72 0.53 1.25
N GLY A 348 -15.74 -0.80 1.05
CA GLY A 348 -16.38 -1.41 -0.12
C GLY A 348 -15.77 -0.85 -1.41
N THR A 349 -16.62 -0.40 -2.33
CA THR A 349 -16.22 0.25 -3.60
C THR A 349 -16.05 1.77 -3.49
N ALA A 350 -15.89 2.33 -2.29
CA ALA A 350 -15.76 3.77 -2.10
C ALA A 350 -14.54 4.33 -2.85
N THR A 351 -14.76 5.43 -3.57
CA THR A 351 -13.70 6.24 -4.16
C THR A 351 -12.82 6.87 -3.09
N PHE A 352 -11.60 7.30 -3.45
CA PHE A 352 -10.73 8.00 -2.51
C PHE A 352 -11.39 9.23 -1.87
N ALA A 353 -12.13 10.03 -2.66
CA ALA A 353 -12.85 11.19 -2.15
C ALA A 353 -13.95 10.81 -1.13
N GLU A 354 -14.63 9.68 -1.32
CA GLU A 354 -15.59 9.16 -0.34
C GLU A 354 -14.89 8.70 0.93
N MET A 355 -13.81 7.92 0.78
CA MET A 355 -13.01 7.45 1.92
C MET A 355 -12.45 8.61 2.73
N GLN A 356 -12.01 9.70 2.09
CA GLN A 356 -11.58 10.91 2.79
C GLN A 356 -12.70 11.50 3.66
N ARG A 357 -13.91 11.64 3.11
CA ARG A 357 -15.08 12.10 3.90
C ARG A 357 -15.41 11.18 5.07
N HIS A 358 -15.30 9.86 4.88
CA HIS A 358 -15.51 8.89 5.96
C HIS A 358 -14.50 9.08 7.09
N MET A 359 -13.21 9.25 6.79
CA MET A 359 -12.17 9.46 7.80
C MET A 359 -12.39 10.74 8.61
N HIS A 360 -12.77 11.85 7.94
CA HIS A 360 -13.14 13.09 8.64
C HIS A 360 -14.35 12.88 9.56
N ALA A 361 -15.41 12.20 9.07
CA ALA A 361 -16.58 11.94 9.88
C ALA A 361 -16.27 11.06 11.13
N MET A 362 -15.37 10.07 11.00
CA MET A 362 -14.92 9.27 12.14
C MET A 362 -14.15 10.11 13.17
N LYS A 363 -13.28 11.02 12.72
CA LYS A 363 -12.58 11.96 13.61
C LYS A 363 -13.56 12.90 14.32
N GLU A 364 -14.52 13.46 13.58
CA GLU A 364 -15.57 14.34 14.12
C GLU A 364 -16.48 13.65 15.14
N LEU A 365 -16.73 12.34 14.96
CA LEU A 365 -17.47 11.52 15.92
C LEU A 365 -16.73 11.35 17.26
N GLY A 366 -15.42 11.61 17.29
CA GLY A 366 -14.56 11.45 18.46
C GLY A 366 -13.77 10.15 18.50
N CYS A 367 -13.82 9.33 17.44
CA CYS A 367 -13.00 8.12 17.36
C CYS A 367 -11.52 8.50 17.22
N ASN A 368 -10.65 7.77 17.93
CA ASN A 368 -9.20 7.93 17.81
C ASN A 368 -8.53 6.75 17.10
N LEU A 369 -9.25 5.66 16.85
CA LEU A 369 -8.77 4.47 16.15
C LEU A 369 -9.73 4.06 15.04
N VAL A 370 -9.20 3.71 13.87
CA VAL A 370 -9.94 3.11 12.77
C VAL A 370 -9.36 1.73 12.47
N ARG A 371 -10.19 0.69 12.61
CA ARG A 371 -9.83 -0.69 12.25
C ARG A 371 -10.19 -0.93 10.79
N VAL A 372 -9.18 -0.98 9.93
CA VAL A 372 -9.31 -1.29 8.50
C VAL A 372 -9.44 -2.81 8.36
N HIS A 373 -10.67 -3.26 8.12
CA HIS A 373 -11.00 -4.66 8.31
C HIS A 373 -10.64 -5.55 7.11
N ILE A 374 -9.72 -6.50 7.34
CA ILE A 374 -9.29 -7.63 6.50
C ILE A 374 -9.20 -7.36 4.99
N ALA A 375 -8.83 -6.16 4.55
CA ALA A 375 -8.63 -5.85 3.14
C ALA A 375 -7.67 -4.68 3.01
N GLY A 376 -6.85 -4.69 1.95
CA GLY A 376 -6.01 -3.53 1.68
C GLY A 376 -6.83 -2.36 1.13
N ILE A 377 -6.71 -1.22 1.78
CA ILE A 377 -7.31 0.05 1.36
C ILE A 377 -6.33 0.87 0.51
N ASP A 378 -6.83 1.87 -0.21
CA ASP A 378 -5.99 2.84 -0.92
C ASP A 378 -4.89 3.41 0.02
N PRO A 379 -3.60 3.28 -0.34
CA PRO A 379 -2.49 3.74 0.48
C PRO A 379 -2.51 5.22 0.86
N ARG A 380 -3.23 6.06 0.11
CA ARG A 380 -3.40 7.48 0.46
C ARG A 380 -4.16 7.67 1.78
N ILE A 381 -4.97 6.70 2.19
CA ILE A 381 -5.67 6.75 3.48
C ILE A 381 -4.70 6.68 4.66
N TYR A 382 -3.54 6.06 4.51
CA TYR A 382 -2.53 6.04 5.58
C TYR A 382 -1.92 7.44 5.79
N ASN A 383 -1.61 8.17 4.71
CA ASN A 383 -1.17 9.56 4.78
C ASN A 383 -2.23 10.47 5.43
N LEU A 384 -3.51 10.25 5.06
CA LEU A 384 -4.62 10.99 5.63
C LEU A 384 -4.81 10.68 7.12
N ALA A 385 -4.67 9.43 7.55
CA ALA A 385 -4.73 9.07 8.96
C ALA A 385 -3.57 9.68 9.76
N ASP A 386 -2.37 9.71 9.19
CA ASP A 386 -1.22 10.41 9.78
C ASP A 386 -1.51 11.90 9.98
N GLU A 387 -2.20 12.53 9.01
CA GLU A 387 -2.60 13.94 9.06
C GLU A 387 -3.64 14.24 10.12
N LEU A 388 -4.71 13.46 10.13
CA LEU A 388 -5.86 13.68 11.00
C LEU A 388 -5.57 13.32 12.45
N GLY A 389 -4.42 12.69 12.72
CA GLY A 389 -4.14 12.11 14.03
C GLY A 389 -5.15 11.00 14.33
N LEU A 390 -5.36 10.07 13.40
CA LEU A 390 -6.14 8.85 13.61
C LEU A 390 -5.19 7.67 13.72
N LEU A 391 -5.36 6.85 14.76
CA LEU A 391 -4.67 5.58 14.86
C LEU A 391 -5.32 4.58 13.90
N LEU A 392 -4.52 3.69 13.34
CA LEU A 392 -4.95 2.62 12.46
C LEU A 392 -4.61 1.26 13.06
N TRP A 393 -5.62 0.39 13.03
CA TRP A 393 -5.48 -1.05 13.17
C TRP A 393 -5.66 -1.66 11.78
N VAL A 394 -4.61 -2.30 11.27
CA VAL A 394 -4.62 -2.97 9.96
C VAL A 394 -4.56 -4.49 10.13
N GLU A 395 -5.06 -5.21 9.13
CA GLU A 395 -5.19 -6.67 9.18
C GLU A 395 -4.67 -7.30 7.91
N VAL A 396 -3.97 -8.43 8.05
CA VAL A 396 -3.53 -9.21 6.90
C VAL A 396 -4.74 -9.95 6.31
N PRO A 397 -4.96 -9.86 4.99
CA PRO A 397 -5.93 -10.70 4.29
C PRO A 397 -5.68 -12.18 4.61
N SER A 398 -6.69 -12.84 5.17
CA SER A 398 -6.55 -14.21 5.67
C SER A 398 -6.98 -15.23 4.60
N PRO A 399 -6.30 -16.39 4.49
CA PRO A 399 -6.83 -17.50 3.71
C PRO A 399 -8.07 -18.10 4.40
N HIS A 400 -8.80 -18.96 3.71
CA HIS A 400 -9.97 -19.66 4.26
C HIS A 400 -9.68 -21.13 4.63
N SER A 401 -8.43 -21.56 4.55
CA SER A 401 -8.00 -22.90 4.96
C SER A 401 -6.63 -22.85 5.66
N SER A 402 -6.38 -23.80 6.55
CA SER A 402 -5.10 -23.90 7.27
C SER A 402 -4.23 -25.00 6.69
N THR A 403 -3.28 -24.64 5.83
CA THR A 403 -2.36 -25.55 5.16
C THR A 403 -0.94 -24.95 5.13
N PRO A 404 0.11 -25.73 4.81
CA PRO A 404 1.44 -25.16 4.58
C PRO A 404 1.44 -24.06 3.51
N ARG A 405 0.76 -24.27 2.38
CA ARG A 405 0.67 -23.31 1.28
C ARG A 405 -0.09 -22.04 1.67
N SER A 406 -1.18 -22.16 2.42
CA SER A 406 -1.93 -20.98 2.88
C SER A 406 -1.12 -20.10 3.84
N ARG A 407 -0.26 -20.72 4.67
CA ARG A 407 0.69 -20.00 5.54
C ARG A 407 1.80 -19.31 4.75
N GLU A 408 2.31 -19.94 3.69
CA GLU A 408 3.28 -19.31 2.78
C GLU A 408 2.67 -18.08 2.09
N ASN A 409 1.45 -18.22 1.55
CA ASN A 409 0.71 -17.11 0.95
C ASN A 409 0.45 -15.97 1.94
N HIS A 410 -0.01 -16.30 3.16
CA HIS A 410 -0.21 -15.33 4.24
C HIS A 410 1.08 -14.58 4.57
N ARG A 411 2.20 -15.28 4.72
CA ARG A 411 3.50 -14.66 5.01
C ARG A 411 3.92 -13.71 3.88
N ALA A 412 3.75 -14.13 2.62
CA ALA A 412 4.07 -13.31 1.48
C ALA A 412 3.23 -12.02 1.43
N GLU A 413 1.91 -12.12 1.68
CA GLU A 413 1.02 -10.95 1.76
C GLU A 413 1.42 -9.99 2.89
N LEU A 414 1.68 -10.51 4.10
CA LEU A 414 2.15 -9.69 5.23
C LEU A 414 3.42 -8.92 4.88
N LEU A 415 4.44 -9.59 4.30
CA LEU A 415 5.69 -8.93 3.93
C LEU A 415 5.48 -7.86 2.85
N ARG A 416 4.60 -8.11 1.87
CA ARG A 416 4.24 -7.11 0.85
C ARG A 416 3.55 -5.90 1.49
N MET A 417 2.59 -6.11 2.40
CA MET A 417 1.90 -5.03 3.10
C MET A 417 2.84 -4.20 4.00
N LEU A 418 3.70 -4.85 4.79
CA LEU A 418 4.70 -4.17 5.63
C LEU A 418 5.56 -3.21 4.81
N SER A 419 6.05 -3.67 3.64
CA SER A 419 6.91 -2.86 2.76
C SER A 419 6.26 -1.55 2.27
N LEU A 420 4.93 -1.45 2.32
CA LEU A 420 4.16 -0.27 1.92
C LEU A 420 3.77 0.63 3.11
N MET A 421 3.75 0.09 4.33
CA MET A 421 3.06 0.68 5.47
C MET A 421 3.98 1.16 6.59
N GLU A 422 5.26 0.77 6.58
CA GLU A 422 6.20 1.04 7.69
C GLU A 422 6.55 2.53 7.93
N THR A 423 6.24 3.43 7.00
CA THR A 423 6.47 4.87 7.20
C THR A 423 5.45 5.52 8.14
N HIS A 424 4.24 4.95 8.23
CA HIS A 424 3.07 5.65 8.76
C HIS A 424 3.00 5.60 10.29
N PRO A 425 3.12 6.75 11.01
CA PRO A 425 2.97 6.78 12.46
C PRO A 425 1.57 6.38 12.93
N SER A 426 0.54 6.60 12.11
CA SER A 426 -0.86 6.23 12.41
C SER A 426 -1.05 4.74 12.57
N ILE A 427 -0.31 3.91 11.84
CA ILE A 427 -0.43 2.45 11.95
C ILE A 427 0.24 1.99 13.23
N VAL A 428 -0.58 1.42 14.12
CA VAL A 428 -0.16 1.07 15.47
C VAL A 428 -0.51 -0.34 15.89
N ILE A 429 -1.51 -0.96 15.27
CA ILE A 429 -1.92 -2.35 15.55
C ILE A 429 -1.96 -3.13 14.25
N TRP A 430 -1.37 -4.34 14.27
CA TRP A 430 -1.49 -5.33 13.21
C TRP A 430 -2.19 -6.57 13.75
N SER A 431 -3.26 -7.02 13.09
CA SER A 431 -3.78 -8.37 13.28
C SER A 431 -3.23 -9.30 12.21
N LEU A 432 -2.66 -10.44 12.63
CA LEU A 432 -2.19 -11.47 11.70
C LEU A 432 -3.38 -12.23 11.12
N TYR A 433 -4.30 -12.70 11.97
CA TYR A 433 -5.50 -13.41 11.56
C TYR A 433 -6.77 -12.71 12.06
N ASN A 434 -7.90 -13.02 11.47
CA ASN A 434 -9.22 -12.57 11.90
C ASN A 434 -10.16 -13.78 12.05
N GLU A 435 -10.77 -13.94 13.20
CA GLU A 435 -11.80 -14.92 13.52
C GLU A 435 -11.47 -16.36 13.10
N ASP A 436 -10.22 -16.78 13.30
CA ASP A 436 -9.70 -18.09 12.90
C ASP A 436 -9.68 -18.34 11.38
N TRP A 437 -9.89 -17.32 10.52
CA TRP A 437 -9.89 -17.50 9.06
C TRP A 437 -8.52 -17.99 8.59
N GLY A 438 -8.44 -19.23 8.08
CA GLY A 438 -7.16 -19.82 7.68
C GLY A 438 -6.32 -20.36 8.84
N ALA A 439 -6.87 -20.30 10.06
CA ALA A 439 -6.34 -20.87 11.28
C ALA A 439 -7.46 -21.60 12.07
N GLN A 440 -8.44 -22.20 11.39
CA GLN A 440 -9.61 -22.81 12.04
C GLN A 440 -9.26 -23.95 13.01
N ASP A 441 -8.07 -24.54 12.83
CA ASP A 441 -7.55 -25.60 13.66
C ASP A 441 -6.58 -25.12 14.74
N ILE A 442 -6.50 -23.80 15.01
CA ILE A 442 -5.58 -23.16 15.97
C ILE A 442 -5.63 -23.81 17.36
N ALA A 443 -6.78 -24.30 17.80
CA ALA A 443 -6.93 -24.98 19.09
C ALA A 443 -6.28 -26.38 19.14
N THR A 444 -6.15 -27.05 17.99
CA THR A 444 -5.76 -28.48 17.91
C THR A 444 -4.52 -28.77 17.08
N ASN A 445 -4.06 -27.83 16.24
CA ASN A 445 -2.94 -28.04 15.33
C ASN A 445 -1.67 -27.30 15.81
N PRO A 446 -0.67 -28.03 16.34
CA PRO A 446 0.58 -27.42 16.78
C PRO A 446 1.37 -26.72 15.67
N ALA A 447 1.19 -27.09 14.40
CA ALA A 447 1.87 -26.43 13.29
C ALA A 447 1.29 -25.04 13.03
N THR A 448 -0.04 -24.89 13.08
CA THR A 448 -0.73 -23.60 12.99
C THR A 448 -0.33 -22.69 14.15
N GLN A 449 -0.34 -23.21 15.39
CA GLN A 449 0.10 -22.47 16.57
C GLN A 449 1.56 -21.99 16.42
N ARG A 450 2.48 -22.88 16.03
CA ARG A 450 3.89 -22.53 15.84
C ARG A 450 4.07 -21.45 14.79
N TYR A 451 3.36 -21.53 13.68
CA TYR A 451 3.45 -20.53 12.62
C TYR A 451 3.01 -19.15 13.11
N ILE A 452 1.86 -19.04 13.76
CA ILE A 452 1.36 -17.75 14.26
C ILE A 452 2.29 -17.18 15.33
N VAL A 453 2.81 -18.00 16.24
CA VAL A 453 3.81 -17.57 17.24
C VAL A 453 5.11 -17.10 16.57
N GLN A 454 5.56 -17.80 15.52
CA GLN A 454 6.74 -17.36 14.74
C GLN A 454 6.50 -16.02 14.07
N MET A 455 5.30 -15.80 13.51
CA MET A 455 4.96 -14.53 12.87
C MET A 455 4.81 -13.39 13.88
N TYR A 456 4.19 -13.65 15.02
CA TYR A 456 4.13 -12.70 16.14
C TYR A 456 5.54 -12.30 16.59
N ASN A 457 6.42 -13.28 16.86
CA ASN A 457 7.80 -13.01 17.29
C ASN A 457 8.60 -12.27 16.21
N PHE A 458 8.40 -12.61 14.93
CA PHE A 458 8.99 -11.88 13.81
C PHE A 458 8.57 -10.41 13.84
N MET A 459 7.27 -10.13 13.97
CA MET A 459 6.75 -8.76 14.05
C MET A 459 7.33 -8.00 15.24
N GLN A 460 7.37 -8.60 16.42
CA GLN A 460 7.92 -7.97 17.63
C GLN A 460 9.42 -7.63 17.50
N LEU A 461 10.19 -8.44 16.76
CA LEU A 461 11.63 -8.25 16.59
C LEU A 461 11.99 -7.33 15.43
N ALA A 462 11.32 -7.51 14.28
CA ALA A 462 11.63 -6.80 13.05
C ALA A 462 10.87 -5.47 12.92
N HIS A 463 9.67 -5.40 13.50
CA HIS A 463 8.77 -4.24 13.43
C HIS A 463 8.27 -3.83 14.84
N PRO A 464 9.18 -3.51 15.78
CA PRO A 464 8.85 -3.21 17.18
C PRO A 464 8.01 -1.93 17.35
N GLN A 465 7.79 -1.18 16.28
CA GLN A 465 6.96 0.02 16.26
C GLN A 465 5.45 -0.27 16.25
N PHE A 466 5.05 -1.53 16.21
CA PHE A 466 3.65 -1.96 16.15
C PHE A 466 3.27 -2.84 17.35
N LEU A 467 2.01 -2.73 17.77
CA LEU A 467 1.35 -3.79 18.54
C LEU A 467 0.87 -4.88 17.59
N VAL A 468 0.93 -6.13 18.05
CA VAL A 468 0.58 -7.30 17.23
C VAL A 468 -0.48 -8.12 17.92
N ILE A 469 -1.54 -8.45 17.20
CA ILE A 469 -2.60 -9.37 17.58
C ILE A 469 -2.41 -10.63 16.73
N ASP A 470 -2.38 -11.78 17.38
CA ASP A 470 -2.19 -13.07 16.75
C ASP A 470 -3.41 -13.48 15.90
N ASN A 471 -4.60 -13.43 16.49
CA ASN A 471 -5.87 -13.69 15.84
C ASN A 471 -6.93 -12.83 16.50
N ASP A 472 -7.54 -11.90 15.77
CA ASP A 472 -8.60 -11.08 16.33
C ASP A 472 -9.91 -11.88 16.46
N GLY A 473 -10.46 -11.92 17.67
CA GLY A 473 -11.67 -12.68 17.98
C GLY A 473 -11.42 -14.17 18.22
N TRP A 474 -12.47 -14.84 18.72
CA TRP A 474 -12.50 -16.29 18.97
C TRP A 474 -11.30 -16.82 19.78
N HIS A 475 -10.33 -17.46 19.13
CA HIS A 475 -9.25 -18.18 19.80
C HIS A 475 -7.90 -17.46 19.68
N HIS A 476 -7.29 -17.14 20.81
CA HIS A 476 -5.91 -16.65 20.86
C HIS A 476 -4.94 -17.78 21.20
N ILE A 477 -3.71 -17.69 20.68
CA ILE A 477 -2.58 -18.53 21.10
C ILE A 477 -1.98 -17.89 22.34
N SER A 478 -2.66 -18.06 23.46
CA SER A 478 -2.13 -17.67 24.76
C SER A 478 -1.67 -18.90 25.56
N TYR A 479 -0.41 -18.89 25.96
CA TYR A 479 0.06 -19.61 27.16
C TYR A 479 0.22 -18.67 28.36
N GLN A 480 0.13 -17.35 28.15
CA GLN A 480 0.13 -16.29 29.16
C GLN A 480 -0.81 -15.20 28.65
N GLY A 481 -1.88 -14.95 29.40
CA GLY A 481 -3.02 -14.10 29.01
C GLY A 481 -2.68 -12.66 28.72
#